data_AF-A0A6D2KDQ3-F1
#
_entry.id   AF-A0A6D2KDQ3-F1
#
_cell.length_a   1.000
_cell.length_b   1.000
_cell.length_c   1.000
_cell.angle_alpha   90.00
_cell.angle_beta   90.00
_cell.angle_gamma   90.00
#
_symmetry.space_group_name_H-M   'P 1'
#
loop_
_entity.id
_entity.type
_entity.pdbx_description
1 polymer ?
#
loop_
_entity_poly.entity_id
_entity_poly.type
_entity_poly.pdbx_seq_one_letter_code
_entity_poly.pdbx_strand_id
1 'polypeptide(L)'
;MGGVTSSIAAKFAFFPPTPPSYGLITTTDDSSSVDRLYITEVPRRDDVDVLKLRTRRGNEIVAIYVKHPKANGTLLYSHGNAADLGQMFELFVELSNRLRVNLMG
;
A
#
# COMPACT_ATOMS: atom_id res chain seq x y z
N MET A 1 -35.88 -4.64 -3.01
CA MET A 1 -35.39 -5.24 -1.75
C MET A 1 -34.16 -4.49 -1.30
N GLY A 2 -34.34 -3.35 -0.63
CA GLY A 2 -33.26 -2.57 -0.03
C GLY A 2 -33.00 -3.10 1.37
N GLY A 3 -32.01 -3.98 1.49
CA GLY A 3 -31.58 -4.49 2.80
C GLY A 3 -30.91 -3.36 3.57
N VAL A 4 -31.53 -2.93 4.65
CA VAL A 4 -30.92 -2.12 5.70
C VAL A 4 -29.68 -2.85 6.22
N THR A 5 -28.51 -2.57 5.64
CA THR A 5 -27.26 -2.96 6.27
C THR A 5 -27.20 -2.22 7.60
N SER A 6 -27.12 -2.95 8.71
CA SER A 6 -26.85 -2.37 10.04
C SER A 6 -25.76 -1.29 9.92
N SER A 7 -25.95 -0.13 10.55
CA SER A 7 -25.03 1.01 10.47
C SER A 7 -23.58 0.65 10.81
N ILE A 8 -23.40 -0.40 11.61
CA ILE A 8 -22.11 -0.98 11.98
C ILE A 8 -21.49 -1.73 10.79
N ALA A 9 -22.24 -2.59 10.10
CA ALA A 9 -21.75 -3.33 8.94
C ALA A 9 -21.30 -2.40 7.80
N ALA A 10 -22.02 -1.30 7.58
CA ALA A 10 -21.61 -0.28 6.62
C ALA A 10 -20.27 0.39 7.00
N LYS A 11 -20.05 0.66 8.29
CA LYS A 11 -18.77 1.24 8.74
C LYS A 11 -17.57 0.34 8.44
N PHE A 12 -17.71 -0.97 8.61
CA PHE A 12 -16.65 -1.93 8.31
C PHE A 12 -16.47 -2.23 6.81
N ALA A 13 -17.52 -2.10 6.00
CA ALA A 13 -17.47 -2.44 4.57
C ALA A 13 -16.96 -1.31 3.65
N PHE A 14 -16.96 -0.06 4.13
CA PHE A 14 -16.66 1.10 3.29
C PHE A 14 -15.54 2.01 3.79
N PHE A 15 -15.07 1.83 5.03
CA PHE A 15 -14.01 2.66 5.59
C PHE A 15 -12.82 1.79 6.01
N PRO A 16 -11.59 2.28 5.80
CA PRO A 16 -10.40 1.61 6.28
C PRO A 16 -10.38 1.54 7.82
N PRO A 17 -9.56 0.65 8.40
CA PRO A 17 -9.45 0.51 9.85
C PRO A 17 -9.04 1.83 10.52
N THR A 18 -9.58 2.06 11.73
CA THR A 18 -9.22 3.19 12.60
C THR A 18 -8.78 2.66 13.97
N PRO A 19 -7.49 2.78 14.34
CA PRO A 19 -6.39 3.39 13.58
C PRO A 19 -6.01 2.58 12.32
N PRO A 20 -5.31 3.21 11.34
CA PRO A 20 -4.77 2.49 10.19
C PRO A 20 -3.90 1.31 10.62
N SER A 21 -3.87 0.26 9.80
CA SER A 21 -3.03 -0.92 10.06
C SER A 21 -1.55 -0.68 9.75
N TYR A 22 -1.20 0.52 9.30
CA TYR A 22 0.17 0.90 8.97
C TYR A 22 0.55 2.29 9.52
N GLY A 23 1.80 2.41 9.93
CA GLY A 23 2.52 3.64 10.25
C GLY A 23 3.63 3.89 9.23
N LEU A 24 4.08 5.14 9.14
CA LEU A 24 5.19 5.53 8.26
C LEU A 24 6.34 6.07 9.09
N ILE A 25 7.53 5.59 8.78
CA ILE A 25 8.78 6.14 9.30
C ILE A 25 9.65 6.59 8.13
N THR A 26 10.34 7.70 8.34
CA THR A 26 11.40 8.17 7.44
C THR A 26 12.73 7.78 8.06
N THR A 27 13.62 7.20 7.26
CA THR A 27 15.03 7.03 7.64
C THR A 27 15.86 7.96 6.77
N THR A 28 16.61 8.84 7.43
CA THR A 28 17.64 9.66 6.80
C THR A 28 18.93 8.88 6.90
N ASP A 29 19.36 8.28 5.79
CA ASP A 29 20.67 7.65 5.74
C ASP A 29 21.71 8.76 5.51
N ASP A 30 22.64 8.97 6.44
CA ASP A 30 23.69 10.02 6.38
C ASP A 30 24.55 9.96 5.10
N SER A 31 24.49 8.85 4.35
CA SER A 31 25.23 8.60 3.11
C SER A 31 24.44 8.88 1.82
N SER A 32 23.12 9.06 1.89
CA SER A 32 22.27 9.34 0.72
C SER A 32 21.34 10.51 0.98
N SER A 33 21.37 11.52 0.12
CA SER A 33 20.57 12.75 0.23
C SER A 33 19.05 12.57 0.04
N VAL A 34 18.56 11.32 0.00
CA VAL A 34 17.16 10.98 -0.27
C VAL A 34 16.59 10.23 0.92
N ASP A 35 15.61 10.85 1.58
CA ASP A 35 14.82 10.24 2.65
C ASP A 35 14.08 9.00 2.13
N ARG A 36 14.32 7.84 2.77
CA ARG A 36 13.60 6.60 2.49
C ARG A 36 12.43 6.42 3.45
N LEU A 37 11.29 6.01 2.91
CA LEU A 37 10.09 5.72 3.67
C LEU A 37 9.93 4.21 3.89
N TYR A 38 9.45 3.84 5.07
CA TYR A 38 9.11 2.46 5.41
C TYR A 38 7.79 2.39 6.16
N ILE A 39 7.11 1.25 6.02
CA ILE A 39 5.95 0.88 6.84
C ILE A 39 6.43 0.13 8.08
N THR A 40 5.93 0.48 9.26
CA THR A 40 6.40 -0.06 10.55
C THR A 40 5.93 -1.49 10.84
N GLU A 41 4.76 -1.85 10.34
CA GLU A 41 4.03 -3.08 10.67
C GLU A 41 4.34 -4.22 9.69
N VAL A 42 5.16 -3.97 8.67
CA VAL A 42 5.50 -4.95 7.63
C VAL A 42 7.01 -5.22 7.59
N PRO A 43 7.45 -6.42 7.18
CA PRO A 43 8.85 -6.75 7.05
C PRO A 43 9.57 -5.82 6.06
N ARG A 44 10.76 -5.35 6.44
CA ARG A 44 11.63 -4.60 5.53
C ARG A 44 12.10 -5.49 4.39
N ARG A 45 12.07 -4.93 3.18
CA ARG A 45 12.35 -5.61 1.92
C ARG A 45 13.04 -4.67 0.95
N ASP A 46 14.15 -5.10 0.36
CA ASP A 46 14.92 -4.29 -0.60
C ASP A 46 14.22 -4.16 -1.96
N ASP A 47 13.33 -5.09 -2.27
CA ASP A 47 12.49 -5.11 -3.46
C ASP A 47 11.22 -4.26 -3.31
N VAL A 48 11.02 -3.61 -2.16
CA VAL A 48 9.83 -2.79 -1.89
C VAL A 48 10.23 -1.34 -1.62
N ASP A 49 9.67 -0.42 -2.41
CA ASP A 49 9.75 1.02 -2.15
C ASP A 49 8.39 1.51 -1.61
N VAL A 50 8.43 2.34 -0.56
CA VAL A 50 7.25 3.09 -0.09
C VAL A 50 7.37 4.54 -0.57
N LEU A 51 6.31 5.05 -1.19
CA LEU A 51 6.31 6.33 -1.88
C LEU A 51 5.20 7.23 -1.32
N LYS A 52 5.46 8.54 -1.28
CA LYS A 52 4.44 9.58 -1.12
C LYS A 52 4.20 10.24 -2.48
N LEU A 53 2.97 10.16 -2.97
CA LEU A 53 2.57 10.68 -4.26
C LEU A 53 1.61 11.86 -4.08
N ARG A 54 1.86 12.94 -4.82
CA ARG A 54 0.95 14.07 -4.87
C ARG A 54 -0.06 13.88 -6.00
N THR A 55 -1.34 13.85 -5.64
CA THR A 55 -2.44 13.76 -6.61
C THR A 55 -2.69 15.11 -7.26
N ARG A 56 -3.34 15.12 -8.43
CA ARG A 56 -3.77 16.34 -9.13
C ARG A 56 -4.63 17.27 -8.25
N ARG A 57 -5.40 16.70 -7.31
CA ARG A 57 -6.25 17.45 -6.39
C ARG A 57 -5.50 18.05 -5.20
N GLY A 58 -4.19 17.82 -5.10
CA GLY A 58 -3.35 18.33 -4.02
C GLY A 58 -3.25 17.42 -2.80
N ASN A 59 -3.95 16.27 -2.79
CA ASN A 59 -3.81 15.30 -1.71
C ASN A 59 -2.48 14.55 -1.83
N GLU A 60 -1.86 14.24 -0.70
CA GLU A 60 -0.76 13.29 -0.63
C GLU A 60 -1.29 11.91 -0.27
N ILE A 61 -0.89 10.91 -1.05
CA ILE A 61 -1.24 9.51 -0.81
C ILE A 61 0.04 8.70 -0.67
N VAL A 62 -0.06 7.62 0.09
CA VAL A 62 1.02 6.64 0.23
C VAL A 62 0.79 5.55 -0.81
N ALA A 63 1.87 5.00 -1.34
CA ALA A 63 1.82 3.85 -2.24
C ALA A 63 2.99 2.90 -1.98
N ILE A 64 2.78 1.62 -2.30
CA ILE A 64 3.78 0.56 -2.24
C ILE A 64 4.14 0.15 -3.66
N TYR A 65 5.43 0.15 -3.96
CA TYR A 65 5.97 -0.38 -5.21
C TYR A 65 6.81 -1.63 -4.93
N VAL A 66 6.33 -2.78 -5.39
CA VAL A 66 7.04 -4.07 -5.30
C VAL A 66 7.70 -4.37 -6.64
N LYS A 67 9.02 -4.53 -6.63
CA LYS A 67 9.83 -4.88 -7.80
C LYS A 67 9.93 -6.39 -7.92
N HIS A 68 9.85 -6.89 -9.15
CA HIS A 68 10.17 -8.30 -9.43
C HIS A 68 11.35 -8.39 -10.42
N PRO A 69 12.43 -9.13 -10.12
CA PRO A 69 13.65 -9.16 -10.94
C PRO A 69 13.45 -9.60 -12.40
N LYS A 70 12.38 -10.36 -12.68
CA LYS A 70 12.03 -10.86 -14.01
C LYS A 70 10.76 -10.22 -14.57
N ALA A 71 10.37 -9.05 -14.05
CA ALA A 71 9.17 -8.35 -14.51
C ALA A 71 9.28 -7.93 -15.98
N ASN A 72 8.25 -8.25 -16.76
CA ASN A 72 8.05 -7.74 -18.12
C ASN A 72 6.91 -6.71 -18.21
N GLY A 73 6.32 -6.36 -17.07
CA GLY A 73 5.21 -5.41 -16.95
C GLY A 73 4.99 -4.98 -15.50
N THR A 74 4.09 -4.02 -15.33
CA THR A 74 3.69 -3.49 -14.02
C THR A 74 2.18 -3.58 -13.86
N LEU A 75 1.72 -4.18 -12.76
CA LEU A 75 0.33 -4.18 -12.35
C LEU A 75 0.07 -2.95 -11.47
N LEU A 76 -0.82 -2.07 -11.91
CA LEU A 76 -1.38 -1.03 -11.04
C LEU A 76 -2.60 -1.61 -10.32
N TYR A 77 -2.51 -1.76 -9.01
CA TYR A 77 -3.55 -2.36 -8.19
C TYR A 77 -4.25 -1.28 -7.36
N SER A 78 -5.58 -1.19 -7.48
CA SER A 78 -6.38 -0.32 -6.61
C SER A 78 -7.07 -1.21 -5.57
N HIS A 79 -6.77 -0.97 -4.30
CA HIS A 79 -7.39 -1.73 -3.21
C HIS A 79 -8.84 -1.30 -2.93
N GLY A 80 -9.58 -2.15 -2.22
CA GLY A 80 -10.95 -1.85 -1.81
C GLY A 80 -11.01 -0.76 -0.73
N ASN A 81 -12.18 -0.13 -0.59
CA ASN A 81 -12.39 1.00 0.31
C ASN A 81 -12.20 0.66 1.80
N ALA A 82 -12.50 -0.57 2.21
CA ALA A 82 -12.34 -1.04 3.58
C ALA A 82 -10.95 -1.59 3.91
N ALA A 83 -10.03 -1.54 2.94
CA ALA A 83 -8.67 -2.01 3.10
C ALA A 83 -7.70 -0.84 3.06
N ASP A 84 -6.53 -1.03 3.66
CA ASP A 84 -5.41 -0.10 3.62
C ASP A 84 -4.08 -0.82 3.31
N LEU A 85 -3.00 -0.06 3.14
CA LEU A 85 -1.73 -0.59 2.65
C LEU A 85 -1.08 -1.63 3.56
N GLY A 86 -1.25 -1.51 4.89
CA GLY A 86 -0.74 -2.51 5.82
C GLY A 86 -1.40 -3.87 5.63
N GLN A 87 -2.73 -3.90 5.47
CA GLN A 87 -3.48 -5.12 5.18
C GLN A 87 -3.17 -5.70 3.79
N MET A 88 -2.89 -4.83 2.81
CA MET A 88 -2.68 -5.24 1.43
C MET A 88 -1.24 -5.64 1.09
N PHE A 89 -0.27 -5.36 1.96
CA PHE A 89 1.16 -5.57 1.71
C PHE A 89 1.51 -7.01 1.33
N GLU A 90 1.05 -8.00 2.10
CA GLU A 90 1.35 -9.41 1.81
C GLU A 90 0.78 -9.85 0.47
N LEU A 91 -0.45 -9.43 0.16
CA LEU A 91 -1.07 -9.69 -1.13
C LEU A 91 -0.27 -9.09 -2.28
N PHE A 92 0.22 -7.86 -2.14
CA PHE A 92 1.03 -7.20 -3.17
C PHE A 92 2.31 -7.98 -3.48
N VAL A 93 3.00 -8.43 -2.44
CA VAL A 93 4.22 -9.24 -2.60
C VAL A 93 3.90 -10.61 -3.22
N GLU A 94 2.82 -11.26 -2.78
CA GLU A 94 2.41 -12.55 -3.32
C GLU A 94 1.99 -12.46 -4.79
N LEU A 95 1.24 -11.44 -5.18
CA LEU A 95 0.84 -11.18 -6.57
C LEU A 95 2.05 -10.89 -7.46
N SER A 96 2.95 -10.01 -7.02
CA SER A 96 4.19 -9.69 -7.72
C SER A 96 5.01 -10.95 -8.01
N ASN A 97 5.19 -11.82 -7.01
CA ASN A 97 5.95 -13.06 -7.13
C ASN A 97 5.27 -14.11 -8.02
N ARG A 98 3.95 -14.30 -7.89
CA ARG A 98 3.20 -15.32 -8.66
C ARG A 98 3.05 -14.93 -10.12
N LEU A 99 2.74 -13.66 -10.39
CA LEU A 99 2.52 -13.16 -11.74
C LEU A 99 3.84 -12.73 -12.42
N ARG A 100 4.93 -12.58 -11.64
CA ARG A 100 6.25 -12.12 -12.10
C ARG A 100 6.18 -10.75 -12.77
N VAL A 101 5.51 -9.82 -12.13
CA VAL A 101 5.35 -8.43 -12.58
C VAL A 101 5.76 -7.49 -11.46
N ASN A 102 6.15 -6.26 -11.79
CA ASN A 102 6.18 -5.22 -10.76
C ASN A 102 4.75 -4.92 -10.33
N LEU A 103 4.55 -4.49 -9.09
CA LEU A 103 3.23 -4.11 -8.60
C LEU A 103 3.31 -2.72 -7.96
N MET A 104 2.39 -1.85 -8.34
CA MET A 104 2.19 -0.54 -7.73
C MET A 104 0.78 -0.50 -7.13
N GLY A 105 0.66 -0.25 -5.82
CA GLY A 105 -0.63 -0.26 -5.12
C GLY A 105 -0.72 0.68 -3.94
#